data_AF-A0A924KF35-F1
#
_entry.id   AF-A0A924KF35-F1
#
_cell.length_a   1.000
_cell.length_b   1.000
_cell.length_c   1.000
_cell.angle_alpha   90.00
_cell.angle_beta   90.00
_cell.angle_gamma   90.00
#
_symmetry.space_group_name_H-M   'P 1'
#
loop_
_entity.id
_entity.type
_entity.pdbx_description
1 polymer ?
#
loop_
_entity_poly.entity_id
_entity_poly.type
_entity_poly.pdbx_seq_one_letter_code
_entity_poly.pdbx_strand_id
1 'polypeptide(L)'
;MNALSKYIIDKRLSHILEMLQKGRMISVTDTASKLNCSTRTINRVLKTLKEQGHQFNYSTRFRKFIYHQNDHHGQHDKGAAENL
;
A
#
# COMPACT_ATOMS: atom_id res chain seq x y z
N MET A 1 -11.86 -14.97 -9.86
CA MET A 1 -11.96 -13.52 -9.56
C MET A 1 -12.19 -12.78 -10.87
N ASN A 2 -13.14 -11.84 -10.93
CA ASN A 2 -13.54 -11.16 -12.17
C ASN A 2 -12.53 -10.05 -12.52
N ALA A 3 -12.05 -9.95 -13.76
CA ALA A 3 -10.95 -9.06 -14.14
C ALA A 3 -11.23 -7.57 -13.82
N LEU A 4 -12.50 -7.16 -13.90
CA LEU A 4 -12.97 -5.82 -13.51
C LEU A 4 -12.78 -5.53 -12.02
N SER A 5 -12.93 -6.53 -11.14
CA SER A 5 -12.72 -6.33 -9.71
C SER A 5 -11.23 -6.12 -9.39
N LYS A 6 -10.33 -6.73 -10.17
CA LYS A 6 -8.89 -6.61 -9.97
C LYS A 6 -8.39 -5.20 -10.32
N TYR A 7 -8.78 -4.66 -11.48
CA TYR A 7 -8.33 -3.34 -11.94
C TYR A 7 -8.72 -2.19 -10.99
N ILE A 8 -9.93 -2.24 -10.42
CA ILE A 8 -10.42 -1.24 -9.47
C ILE A 8 -9.65 -1.31 -8.14
N ILE A 9 -9.24 -2.50 -7.73
CA ILE A 9 -8.44 -2.71 -6.52
C ILE A 9 -7.03 -2.14 -6.72
N ASP A 10 -6.41 -2.39 -7.88
CA ASP A 10 -5.05 -1.90 -8.17
C ASP A 10 -4.97 -0.37 -8.16
N LYS A 11 -5.93 0.34 -8.78
CA LYS A 11 -5.97 1.82 -8.71
C LYS A 11 -6.12 2.35 -7.29
N ARG A 12 -6.99 1.73 -6.49
CA ARG A 12 -7.18 2.12 -5.08
C ARG A 12 -5.93 1.85 -4.25
N LEU A 13 -5.21 0.76 -4.55
CA LEU A 13 -3.98 0.37 -3.88
C LEU A 13 -2.87 1.40 -4.14
N SER A 14 -2.65 1.81 -5.39
CA SER A 14 -1.69 2.87 -5.72
C SER A 14 -2.03 4.18 -5.02
N HIS A 15 -3.31 4.56 -4.98
CA HIS A 15 -3.73 5.83 -4.38
C HIS A 15 -3.57 5.83 -2.85
N ILE A 16 -3.90 4.71 -2.18
CA ILE A 16 -3.71 4.56 -0.73
C ILE A 16 -2.21 4.54 -0.38
N LEU A 17 -1.39 3.88 -1.19
CA LEU A 17 0.06 3.88 -1.01
C LEU A 17 0.63 5.30 -1.11
N GLU A 18 0.19 6.08 -2.11
CA GLU A 18 0.61 7.48 -2.26
C GLU A 18 0.18 8.32 -1.04
N MET A 19 -1.04 8.12 -0.53
CA MET A 19 -1.51 8.80 0.69
C MET A 19 -0.70 8.42 1.93
N LEU A 20 -0.29 7.16 2.06
CA LEU A 20 0.56 6.68 3.15
C LEU A 20 1.96 7.29 3.07
N GLN A 21 2.58 7.28 1.88
CA GLN A 21 3.90 7.88 1.64
C GLN A 21 3.89 9.39 1.90
N LYS A 22 2.83 10.10 1.50
CA LYS A 22 2.66 11.53 1.76
C LYS A 22 2.20 11.84 3.20
N GLY A 23 1.98 10.82 4.04
CA GLY A 23 1.53 10.98 5.42
C GLY A 23 0.15 11.64 5.55
N ARG A 24 -0.71 11.51 4.52
CA ARG A 24 -2.06 12.10 4.45
C ARG A 24 -3.16 11.15 4.94
N MET A 25 -2.83 9.89 5.20
CA MET A 25 -3.78 8.92 5.72
C MET A 25 -3.96 9.08 7.23
N ILE A 26 -5.09 9.66 7.63
CA ILE A 26 -5.43 9.90 9.04
C ILE A 26 -6.08 8.65 9.64
N SER A 27 -7.14 8.14 9.01
CA SER A 27 -7.90 6.99 9.50
C SER A 27 -8.39 6.12 8.33
N VAL A 28 -8.60 4.84 8.64
CA VAL A 28 -9.22 3.87 7.73
C VAL A 28 -10.62 4.33 7.32
N THR A 29 -11.41 4.85 8.26
CA THR A 29 -12.79 5.29 8.03
C THR A 29 -12.86 6.51 7.12
N ASP A 30 -12.00 7.52 7.36
CA ASP A 30 -11.92 8.72 6.54
C ASP A 30 -11.49 8.39 5.10
N THR A 31 -10.50 7.50 4.97
CA THR A 31 -10.01 7.03 3.66
C THR A 31 -11.09 6.23 2.92
N ALA A 32 -11.85 5.40 3.64
CA ALA A 32 -12.97 4.65 3.11
C ALA A 32 -14.05 5.58 2.52
N SER A 33 -14.43 6.62 3.27
CA SER A 33 -15.37 7.64 2.81
C SER A 33 -14.86 8.40 1.58
N LYS A 34 -13.60 8.84 1.58
CA LYS A 34 -12.99 9.56 0.44
C LYS A 34 -12.92 8.74 -0.84
N LEU A 35 -12.69 7.44 -0.72
CA LEU A 35 -12.60 6.51 -1.85
C LEU A 35 -13.93 5.81 -2.18
N ASN A 36 -15.02 6.23 -1.51
CA ASN A 36 -16.35 5.67 -1.60
C ASN A 36 -16.34 4.13 -1.60
N CYS A 37 -15.72 3.57 -0.57
CA CYS A 37 -15.57 2.13 -0.42
C CYS A 37 -15.69 1.70 1.04
N SER A 38 -15.87 0.40 1.26
CA SER A 38 -15.98 -0.12 2.63
C SER A 38 -14.65 -0.06 3.37
N THR A 39 -14.70 0.12 4.68
CA THR A 39 -13.53 -0.03 5.57
C THR A 39 -12.88 -1.41 5.43
N ARG A 40 -13.68 -2.45 5.16
CA ARG A 40 -13.21 -3.80 4.83
C ARG A 40 -12.32 -3.81 3.59
N THR A 41 -12.66 -3.06 2.55
CA THR A 41 -11.84 -2.90 1.35
C THR A 41 -10.51 -2.24 1.68
N ILE A 42 -10.52 -1.15 2.44
CA ILE A 42 -9.29 -0.47 2.88
C ILE A 42 -8.41 -1.42 3.68
N ASN A 43 -8.97 -2.16 4.64
CA ASN A 43 -8.21 -3.15 5.42
C ASN A 43 -7.60 -4.25 4.56
N ARG A 44 -8.31 -4.73 3.52
CA ARG A 44 -7.73 -5.68 2.55
C ARG A 44 -6.57 -5.05 1.78
N VAL A 45 -6.73 -3.81 1.31
CA VAL A 45 -5.65 -3.10 0.62
C VAL A 45 -4.43 -2.91 1.52
N LEU A 46 -4.63 -2.49 2.77
CA LEU A 46 -3.54 -2.36 3.74
C LEU A 46 -2.85 -3.70 4.00
N LYS A 47 -3.62 -4.80 4.09
CA LYS A 47 -3.04 -6.16 4.20
C LYS A 47 -2.17 -6.50 3.00
N THR A 48 -2.65 -6.25 1.79
CA THR A 48 -1.89 -6.47 0.55
C THR A 48 -0.62 -5.62 0.51
N LEU A 49 -0.68 -4.35 0.91
CA LEU A 49 0.51 -3.49 1.00
C LEU A 49 1.54 -4.06 1.99
N LYS A 50 1.10 -4.54 3.16
CA LYS A 50 2.00 -5.23 4.11
C LYS A 50 2.64 -6.48 3.52
N GLU A 51 1.86 -7.29 2.79
CA GLU A 51 2.35 -8.49 2.09
C GLU A 51 3.35 -8.13 0.99
N GLN A 52 3.23 -6.95 0.38
CA GLN A 52 4.20 -6.41 -0.58
C GLN A 52 5.46 -5.82 0.06
N GLY A 53 5.59 -5.89 1.39
CA GLY A 53 6.78 -5.40 2.12
C GLY A 53 6.68 -3.95 2.59
N HIS A 54 5.55 -3.28 2.38
CA HIS A 54 5.34 -1.92 2.90
C HIS A 54 5.08 -1.95 4.40
N GLN A 55 5.92 -1.25 5.18
CA GLN A 55 5.73 -1.11 6.62
C GLN A 55 5.05 0.21 6.95
N PHE A 56 3.98 0.16 7.73
CA PHE A 56 3.30 1.36 8.22
C PHE A 56 2.58 1.07 9.54
N ASN A 57 2.61 2.04 10.44
CA ASN A 57 2.03 1.93 11.76
C ASN A 57 1.13 3.14 12.05
N TYR A 58 0.01 2.91 12.73
CA TYR A 58 -0.80 4.01 13.22
C TYR A 58 -0.14 4.61 14.46
N SER A 59 0.18 5.90 14.41
CA SER A 59 0.70 6.61 15.57
C SER A 59 -0.43 7.31 16.30
N THR A 60 -0.68 6.92 17.55
CA THR A 60 -1.66 7.59 18.42
C THR A 60 -1.27 9.04 18.72
N ARG A 61 0.03 9.31 18.84
CA ARG A 61 0.60 10.65 19.08
C ARG A 61 0.27 11.63 17.95
N PHE A 62 0.41 11.18 16.70
CA PHE A 62 0.14 12.01 15.52
C PHE A 62 -1.26 11.80 14.92
N ARG A 63 -2.03 10.86 15.47
CA ARG A 63 -3.37 10.42 15.00
C ARG A 63 -3.40 10.15 13.49
N LYS A 64 -2.33 9.55 12.97
CA LYS A 64 -2.19 9.24 11.54
C LYS A 64 -1.33 8.01 11.32
N PHE A 65 -1.43 7.45 10.11
CA PHE A 65 -0.54 6.40 9.67
C PHE A 65 0.83 6.98 9.32
N ILE A 66 1.87 6.38 9.86
CA ILE A 66 3.27 6.68 9.55
C ILE A 66 3.78 5.53 8.69
N TYR A 67 4.18 5.86 7.47
CA TYR A 67 4.85 4.94 6.57
C TYR A 67 6.33 4.87 6.93
N HIS A 68 6.83 3.66 7.15
CA HIS A 68 8.23 3.36 7.37
C HIS A 68 8.77 2.80 6.05
N GLN A 69 9.46 3.66 5.31
CA GLN A 69 10.11 3.24 4.08
C GLN A 69 11.30 2.35 4.48
N ASN A 70 11.11 1.04 4.37
CA ASN A 70 12.25 0.15 4.28
C ASN A 70 12.79 0.31 2.87
N ASP A 71 13.75 1.21 2.70
CA ASP A 71 14.56 1.30 1.50
C ASP A 71 15.36 0.00 1.34
N HIS A 72 14.72 -1.05 0.82
CA HIS A 72 15.44 -2.10 0.11
C HIS A 72 15.78 -1.59 -1.29
N HIS A 73 16.70 -0.62 -1.33
CA HIS A 73 17.57 -0.44 -2.49
C HIS A 73 18.59 -1.59 -2.45
N GLY A 74 18.11 -2.78 -2.83
CA GLY A 74 18.87 -4.02 -2.84
C GLY A 74 18.37 -4.88 -4.00
N GLN A 75 18.44 -4.33 -5.21
CA GLN A 75 18.34 -5.10 -6.44
C GLN A 75 19.53 -6.08 -6.50
N HIS A 76 19.33 -7.28 -6.00
CA HIS A 76 19.88 -8.52 -6.56
C HIS A 76 18.63 -9.30 -6.98
N ASP A 77 18.46 -9.82 -8.18
CA ASP A 77 19.43 -10.48 -9.04
C ASP A 77 18.77 -10.71 -10.41
N LYS A 78 19.59 -10.77 -11.48
CA LYS A 78 19.54 -11.76 -12.58
C LYS A 78 20.41 -11.31 -13.75
N GLY A 79 21.73 -11.43 -13.56
CA GLY A 79 22.65 -11.65 -14.66
C GLY A 79 22.64 -13.14 -15.01
N ALA A 80 21.56 -13.63 -15.61
CA ALA A 80 21.59 -14.95 -16.24
C ALA A 80 22.41 -14.85 -17.53
N ALA A 81 23.47 -15.66 -17.59
CA ALA A 81 24.16 -16.19 -18.77
C ALA A 81 24.51 -15.21 -19.90
N GLU A 82 25.80 -15.03 -20.18
CA GLU A 82 26.37 -15.42 -21.48
C GLU A 82 27.90 -15.26 -21.57
N ASN A 83 28.51 -16.24 -22.24
CA ASN A 83 29.80 -16.27 -22.93
C ASN A 83 31.07 -16.82 -22.22
N LEU A 84 31.35 -18.08 -22.62
CA LEU A 84 32.61 -18.78 -22.94
C LEU A 84 33.76 -18.82 -21.92
#